data_AF-A0A0Q8DTQ7-F1
#
_entry.id   AF-A0A0Q8DTQ7-F1
#
_cell.length_a   1.000
_cell.length_b   1.000
_cell.length_c   1.000
_cell.angle_alpha   90.00
_cell.angle_beta   90.00
_cell.angle_gamma   90.00
#
_symmetry.space_group_name_H-M   'P 1'
#
loop_
_entity.id
_entity.type
_entity.pdbx_description
1 polymer ?
#
loop_
_entity_poly.entity_id
_entity_poly.type
_entity_poly.pdbx_seq_one_letter_code
_entity_poly.pdbx_strand_id
1 'polypeptide(L)'
;MFRRLDALTDLFTLFYHRDHIIWRDEAVVMQECCEKTGVKILSPRGPMEKAFDLSATKASKQLNSLLRNFSARRDDGSFQRFTRVVDLHGVCVTHKIVDNQLVNLWISLETLVPSHVGGSKITKVIRSIMPFILMAYIRRLMNQLLSDLLKWDKWRTRKLLSKVPLAKGFGLLDRLTVLIAHAACEDLRSELYGRLGDFVLLRYRCFRLAESVASKSRVFDLLDRHEKKVTWQIRRLYRARNLIVHTSKSPTYLETLVTNGHDYLDQVVFDVIRVCSGKYKARTIEQAFELGSAFYQRYTSSISTADFNDANDVLSLTGLPLGFVTEVEKELQL
;
A
#
# COMPACT_ATOMS: atom_id res chain seq x y z
N MET A 1 12.92 -10.12 -28.66
CA MET A 1 11.94 -10.57 -29.67
C MET A 1 10.66 -9.74 -29.58
N PHE A 2 9.97 -9.70 -28.43
CA PHE A 2 8.76 -8.89 -28.21
C PHE A 2 8.86 -7.41 -28.63
N ARG A 3 9.89 -6.66 -28.19
CA ARG A 3 10.09 -5.25 -28.60
C ARG A 3 10.16 -5.01 -30.12
N ARG A 4 10.55 -6.02 -30.92
CA ARG A 4 10.59 -5.89 -32.39
C ARG A 4 9.21 -6.11 -33.02
N LEU A 5 8.36 -6.92 -32.38
CA LEU A 5 6.98 -7.14 -32.79
C LEU A 5 6.11 -5.94 -32.44
N ASP A 6 6.29 -5.36 -31.25
CA ASP A 6 5.62 -4.12 -30.83
C ASP A 6 5.97 -2.97 -31.78
N ALA A 7 7.25 -2.80 -32.11
CA ALA A 7 7.69 -1.78 -33.06
C ALA A 7 7.08 -1.95 -34.46
N LEU A 8 6.84 -3.19 -34.91
CA LEU A 8 6.18 -3.46 -36.19
C LEU A 8 4.69 -3.09 -36.14
N THR A 9 4.02 -3.42 -35.04
CA THR A 9 2.63 -2.97 -34.79
C THR A 9 2.56 -1.44 -34.79
N ASP A 10 3.45 -0.76 -34.06
CA ASP A 10 3.50 0.70 -33.99
C ASP A 10 3.74 1.31 -35.38
N LEU A 11 4.70 0.79 -36.15
CA LEU A 11 4.96 1.26 -37.51
C LEU A 11 3.75 1.05 -38.44
N PHE A 12 3.01 -0.04 -38.28
CA PHE A 12 1.79 -0.27 -39.05
C PHE A 12 0.71 0.77 -38.72
N THR A 13 0.56 1.12 -37.44
CA THR A 13 -0.45 2.12 -37.02
C THR A 13 -0.21 3.52 -37.58
N LEU A 14 1.01 3.86 -38.00
CA LEU A 14 1.30 5.12 -38.72
C LEU A 14 0.51 5.23 -40.03
N PHE A 15 0.25 4.10 -40.69
CA PHE A 15 -0.41 4.04 -41.98
C PHE A 15 -1.88 3.60 -41.87
N TYR A 16 -2.25 2.92 -40.78
CA TYR A 16 -3.60 2.41 -40.57
C TYR A 16 -4.07 2.64 -39.11
N HIS A 17 -4.79 3.73 -38.89
CA HIS A 17 -5.20 4.18 -37.56
C HIS A 17 -6.46 3.48 -37.01
N ARG A 18 -7.17 2.71 -37.85
CA ARG A 18 -8.45 2.07 -37.49
C ARG A 18 -8.29 0.73 -36.79
N ASP A 19 -7.15 0.07 -36.96
CA ASP A 19 -6.85 -1.23 -36.36
C ASP A 19 -5.34 -1.41 -36.18
N HIS A 20 -4.94 -2.42 -35.42
CA HIS A 20 -3.55 -2.69 -35.12
C HIS A 20 -3.26 -4.19 -35.10
N ILE A 21 -1.99 -4.56 -35.34
CA ILE A 21 -1.56 -5.95 -35.28
C ILE A 21 -1.49 -6.37 -33.81
N ILE A 22 -2.26 -7.39 -33.43
CA ILE A 22 -2.34 -7.90 -32.05
C ILE A 22 -1.60 -9.23 -31.96
N TRP A 23 -0.77 -9.38 -30.93
CA TRP A 23 -0.13 -10.63 -30.58
C TRP A 23 -0.87 -11.30 -29.42
N ARG A 24 -0.93 -12.63 -29.41
CA ARG A 24 -1.46 -13.35 -28.25
C ARG A 24 -0.43 -13.31 -27.12
N ASP A 25 -0.88 -12.95 -25.93
CA ASP A 25 -0.11 -12.90 -24.69
C ASP A 25 0.14 -14.30 -24.07
N GLU A 26 0.07 -15.35 -24.89
CA GLU A 26 0.11 -16.74 -24.47
C GLU A 26 1.17 -17.48 -25.28
N ALA A 27 2.03 -18.21 -24.57
CA ALA A 27 3.03 -19.07 -25.19
C ALA A 27 2.76 -20.53 -24.82
N VAL A 28 2.96 -21.44 -25.77
CA VAL A 28 2.99 -22.87 -25.49
C VAL A 28 4.45 -23.30 -25.42
N VAL A 29 4.89 -23.78 -24.27
CA VAL A 29 6.23 -24.32 -24.08
C VAL A 29 6.13 -25.83 -24.00
N MET A 30 6.91 -26.50 -24.86
CA MET A 30 6.99 -27.96 -24.92
C MET A 30 8.27 -28.42 -24.23
N GLN A 31 8.17 -29.39 -23.33
CA GLN A 31 9.37 -30.02 -22.78
C GLN A 31 9.93 -31.04 -23.77
N GLU A 32 11.17 -30.82 -24.22
CA GLU A 32 11.76 -31.60 -25.31
C GLU A 32 12.34 -32.94 -24.84
N CYS A 33 12.70 -33.06 -23.57
CA CYS A 33 13.61 -34.11 -23.09
C CYS A 33 12.97 -35.36 -22.49
N CYS A 34 11.77 -35.33 -21.90
CA CYS A 34 11.29 -36.49 -21.11
C CYS A 34 9.77 -36.76 -21.15
N GLU A 35 8.93 -35.78 -21.46
CA GLU A 35 7.49 -35.95 -21.71
C GLU A 35 7.06 -34.84 -22.68
N LYS A 36 6.38 -35.18 -23.78
CA LYS A 36 5.86 -34.18 -24.75
C LYS A 36 4.63 -33.44 -24.19
N THR A 37 4.71 -32.96 -22.95
CA THR A 37 3.67 -32.18 -22.30
C THR A 37 3.87 -30.70 -22.65
N GLY A 38 2.83 -30.09 -23.21
CA GLY A 38 2.79 -28.67 -23.50
C GLY A 38 2.19 -27.90 -22.33
N VAL A 39 2.92 -26.92 -21.80
CA VAL A 39 2.40 -26.01 -20.78
C VAL A 39 2.08 -24.67 -21.43
N LYS A 40 0.84 -24.21 -21.22
CA LYS A 40 0.43 -22.86 -21.58
C LYS A 40 0.98 -21.88 -20.53
N ILE A 41 1.85 -20.98 -20.95
CA ILE A 41 2.39 -19.91 -20.14
C ILE A 41 1.61 -18.63 -20.44
N LEU A 42 1.07 -18.02 -19.37
CA LEU A 42 0.43 -16.72 -19.43
C LEU A 42 1.45 -15.61 -19.19
N SER A 43 1.17 -14.41 -19.69
CA SER A 43 1.94 -13.22 -19.34
C SER A 43 2.06 -13.04 -17.82
N PRO A 44 3.23 -12.58 -17.33
CA PRO A 44 3.41 -12.28 -15.92
C PRO A 44 2.48 -11.12 -15.51
N ARG A 45 2.08 -11.11 -14.23
CA ARG A 45 1.27 -10.03 -13.67
C ARG A 45 1.94 -8.68 -13.83
N GLY A 46 1.19 -7.71 -14.34
CA GLY A 46 1.66 -6.33 -14.50
C GLY A 46 1.98 -5.67 -13.16
N PRO A 47 2.80 -4.60 -13.13
CA PRO A 47 3.16 -3.93 -11.88
C PRO A 47 1.95 -3.32 -11.15
N MET A 48 0.90 -2.89 -11.87
CA MET A 48 -0.35 -2.38 -11.29
C MET A 48 -1.23 -3.48 -10.66
N GLU A 49 -1.02 -4.75 -11.02
CA GLU A 49 -1.77 -5.91 -10.50
C GLU A 49 -1.12 -6.53 -9.26
N LYS A 50 0.04 -6.00 -8.83
CA LYS A 50 0.79 -6.50 -7.66
C LYS A 50 0.30 -5.90 -6.35
N ALA A 51 -0.52 -4.85 -6.41
CA ALA A 51 -1.14 -4.23 -5.25
C ALA A 51 -2.22 -5.13 -4.61
N PHE A 52 -2.65 -4.77 -3.41
CA PHE A 52 -3.75 -5.47 -2.76
C PHE A 52 -5.08 -5.12 -3.44
N ASP A 53 -5.83 -6.15 -3.85
CA ASP A 53 -7.16 -5.99 -4.43
C ASP A 53 -8.27 -6.49 -3.51
N LEU A 54 -9.35 -5.72 -3.47
CA LEU A 54 -10.60 -6.15 -2.86
C LEU A 54 -11.33 -7.11 -3.80
N SER A 55 -12.08 -8.06 -3.23
CA SER A 55 -13.03 -8.83 -4.03
C SER A 55 -14.10 -7.91 -4.63
N ALA A 56 -14.67 -8.28 -5.79
CA ALA A 56 -15.66 -7.46 -6.49
C ALA A 56 -16.82 -7.01 -5.59
N THR A 57 -17.31 -7.89 -4.71
CA THR A 57 -18.37 -7.56 -3.74
C THR A 57 -17.92 -6.50 -2.73
N LYS A 58 -16.69 -6.62 -2.18
CA LYS A 58 -16.14 -5.65 -1.23
C LYS A 58 -15.86 -4.31 -1.91
N ALA A 59 -15.30 -4.34 -3.12
CA ALA A 59 -15.04 -3.16 -3.94
C ALA A 59 -16.34 -2.40 -4.27
N SER A 60 -17.41 -3.11 -4.67
CA SER A 60 -18.72 -2.52 -4.94
C SER A 60 -19.31 -1.82 -3.72
N LYS A 61 -19.21 -2.43 -2.53
CA LYS A 61 -19.64 -1.78 -1.27
C LYS A 61 -18.86 -0.49 -0.99
N GLN A 62 -17.54 -0.52 -1.18
CA GLN A 62 -16.69 0.67 -0.98
C GLN A 62 -17.03 1.78 -1.98
N LEU A 63 -17.23 1.45 -3.26
CA LEU A 63 -17.64 2.41 -4.28
C LEU A 63 -19.00 3.06 -3.93
N ASN A 64 -19.99 2.26 -3.55
CA ASN A 64 -21.30 2.78 -3.14
C ASN A 64 -21.20 3.70 -1.93
N SER A 65 -20.33 3.39 -0.96
CA SER A 65 -20.06 4.25 0.19
C SER A 65 -19.42 5.57 -0.23
N LEU A 66 -18.40 5.52 -1.09
CA LEU A 66 -17.74 6.70 -1.65
C LEU A 66 -18.76 7.61 -2.34
N LEU A 67 -19.56 7.07 -3.26
CA LEU A 67 -20.55 7.86 -4.02
C LEU A 67 -21.58 8.55 -3.12
N ARG A 68 -21.96 7.91 -2.00
CA ARG A 68 -22.93 8.47 -1.04
C ARG A 68 -22.33 9.53 -0.12
N ASN A 69 -21.08 9.36 0.29
CA ASN A 69 -20.53 10.07 1.44
C ASN A 69 -19.42 11.07 1.10
N PHE A 70 -18.84 11.02 -0.11
CA PHE A 70 -17.69 11.84 -0.47
C PHE A 70 -18.04 13.34 -0.46
N SER A 71 -17.40 14.10 0.44
CA SER A 71 -17.74 15.52 0.67
C SER A 71 -16.86 16.54 -0.03
N ALA A 72 -15.88 16.13 -0.85
CA ALA A 72 -15.02 17.08 -1.55
C ALA A 72 -15.84 17.92 -2.54
N ARG A 73 -15.68 19.24 -2.47
CA ARG A 73 -16.54 20.15 -3.22
C ARG A 73 -16.06 20.36 -4.66
N ARG A 74 -16.99 20.87 -5.49
CA ARG A 74 -16.75 21.16 -6.91
C ARG A 74 -16.34 22.61 -7.18
N ASP A 75 -16.69 23.53 -6.28
CA ASP A 75 -16.48 24.98 -6.41
C ASP A 75 -15.02 25.39 -6.24
N ASP A 76 -14.25 24.65 -5.43
CA ASP A 76 -12.82 24.90 -5.16
C ASP A 76 -11.87 24.08 -6.04
N GLY A 77 -12.41 23.27 -6.96
CA GLY A 77 -11.62 22.37 -7.81
C GLY A 77 -11.18 21.06 -7.14
N SER A 78 -11.50 20.81 -5.86
CA SER A 78 -11.07 19.62 -5.13
C SER A 78 -11.64 18.33 -5.71
N PHE A 79 -12.93 18.32 -6.04
CA PHE A 79 -13.59 17.18 -6.69
C PHE A 79 -13.00 16.89 -8.08
N GLN A 80 -12.67 17.92 -8.85
CA GLN A 80 -12.05 17.79 -10.17
C GLN A 80 -10.63 17.23 -10.06
N ARG A 81 -9.84 17.70 -9.09
CA ARG A 81 -8.51 17.13 -8.80
C ARG A 81 -8.59 15.67 -8.38
N PHE A 82 -9.52 15.32 -7.50
CA PHE A 82 -9.75 13.93 -7.12
C PHE A 82 -10.13 13.06 -8.32
N THR A 83 -11.11 13.49 -9.13
CA THR A 83 -11.56 12.78 -10.33
C THR A 83 -10.41 12.59 -11.31
N ARG A 84 -9.58 13.62 -11.52
CA ARG A 84 -8.38 13.54 -12.36
C ARG A 84 -7.39 12.47 -11.87
N VAL A 85 -7.21 12.34 -10.56
CA VAL A 85 -6.35 11.30 -9.98
C VAL A 85 -6.94 9.91 -10.22
N VAL A 86 -8.26 9.75 -10.07
CA VAL A 86 -8.95 8.49 -10.38
C VAL A 86 -8.83 8.13 -11.86
N ASP A 87 -8.97 9.10 -12.76
CA ASP A 87 -8.83 8.87 -14.21
C ASP A 87 -7.41 8.41 -14.56
N LEU A 88 -6.39 9.10 -14.04
CA LEU A 88 -4.99 8.74 -14.27
C LEU A 88 -4.64 7.38 -13.68
N HIS A 89 -5.20 7.04 -12.51
CA HIS A 89 -5.08 5.70 -11.92
C HIS A 89 -5.72 4.64 -12.82
N GLY A 90 -6.94 4.88 -13.30
CA GLY A 90 -7.63 4.00 -14.25
C GLY A 90 -6.82 3.76 -15.52
N VAL A 91 -6.23 4.80 -16.10
CA VAL A 91 -5.32 4.69 -17.26
C VAL A 91 -4.11 3.81 -16.94
N CYS A 92 -3.53 3.90 -15.74
CA CYS A 92 -2.41 3.05 -15.36
C CYS A 92 -2.82 1.57 -15.29
N VAL A 93 -4.01 1.28 -14.76
CA VAL A 93 -4.53 -0.09 -14.63
C VAL A 93 -4.87 -0.71 -15.99
N THR A 94 -5.45 0.07 -16.92
CA THR A 94 -5.87 -0.46 -18.23
C THR A 94 -4.73 -0.60 -19.23
N HIS A 95 -3.70 0.25 -19.16
CA HIS A 95 -2.59 0.23 -20.10
C HIS A 95 -1.38 -0.55 -19.57
N LYS A 96 -0.77 -1.37 -20.45
CA LYS A 96 0.39 -2.23 -20.11
C LYS A 96 1.77 -1.54 -20.27
N ILE A 97 1.82 -0.34 -20.86
CA ILE A 97 3.09 0.36 -21.10
C ILE A 97 3.60 0.96 -19.79
N VAL A 98 4.65 0.34 -19.22
CA VAL A 98 5.21 0.67 -17.90
C VAL A 98 5.72 2.12 -17.82
N ASP A 99 6.26 2.66 -18.91
CA ASP A 99 6.69 4.05 -19.01
C ASP A 99 5.53 5.03 -18.78
N ASN A 100 4.40 4.77 -19.44
CA ASN A 100 3.19 5.57 -19.31
C ASN A 100 2.57 5.41 -17.91
N GLN A 101 2.58 4.21 -17.35
CA GLN A 101 2.16 3.97 -15.97
C GLN A 101 2.99 4.81 -14.99
N LEU A 102 4.33 4.82 -15.12
CA LEU A 102 5.18 5.61 -14.24
C LEU A 102 4.88 7.10 -14.34
N VAL A 103 4.78 7.62 -15.57
CA VAL A 103 4.52 9.04 -15.82
C VAL A 103 3.15 9.44 -15.25
N ASN A 104 2.11 8.65 -15.49
CA ASN A 104 0.77 8.92 -14.98
C ASN A 104 0.69 8.81 -13.45
N LEU A 105 1.35 7.82 -12.84
CA LEU A 105 1.45 7.73 -11.37
C LEU A 105 2.11 8.96 -10.76
N TRP A 106 3.19 9.46 -11.38
CA TRP A 106 3.81 10.71 -10.94
C TRP A 106 2.84 11.91 -11.04
N ILE A 107 2.15 12.05 -12.18
CA ILE A 107 1.17 13.13 -12.39
C ILE A 107 0.03 13.04 -11.38
N SER A 108 -0.44 11.83 -11.05
CA SER A 108 -1.45 11.60 -10.02
C SER A 108 -1.00 12.10 -8.66
N LEU A 109 0.21 11.73 -8.21
CA LEU A 109 0.77 12.22 -6.94
C LEU A 109 0.91 13.74 -6.93
N GLU A 110 1.41 14.34 -8.01
CA GLU A 110 1.58 15.78 -8.13
C GLU A 110 0.24 16.53 -8.12
N THR A 111 -0.77 15.98 -8.78
CA THR A 111 -2.12 16.54 -8.84
C THR A 111 -2.83 16.48 -7.49
N LEU A 112 -2.63 15.38 -6.75
CA LEU A 112 -3.27 15.17 -5.45
C LEU A 112 -2.71 16.10 -4.37
N VAL A 113 -1.42 16.43 -4.42
CA VAL A 113 -0.73 17.14 -3.34
C VAL A 113 -1.00 18.67 -3.34
N PRO A 114 -1.38 19.29 -2.19
CA PRO A 114 -1.74 20.71 -2.09
C PRO A 114 -0.68 21.72 -2.54
N SER A 115 -1.05 22.73 -3.33
CA SER A 115 -0.15 23.70 -3.98
C SER A 115 0.67 24.61 -3.06
N HIS A 116 0.21 24.87 -1.84
CA HIS A 116 0.82 25.83 -0.91
C HIS A 116 2.09 25.31 -0.20
N VAL A 117 2.41 24.01 -0.33
CA VAL A 117 3.61 23.43 0.27
C VAL A 117 4.86 23.90 -0.49
N GLY A 118 5.69 24.71 0.17
CA GLY A 118 6.89 25.30 -0.42
C GLY A 118 8.00 24.29 -0.76
N GLY A 119 8.86 24.67 -1.71
CA GLY A 119 10.01 23.88 -2.18
C GLY A 119 9.83 23.35 -3.61
N SER A 120 10.76 22.49 -4.04
CA SER A 120 10.65 21.84 -5.35
C SER A 120 9.48 20.86 -5.39
N LYS A 121 8.94 20.60 -6.60
CA LYS A 121 7.81 19.68 -6.83
C LYS A 121 7.97 18.32 -6.12
N ILE A 122 9.19 17.80 -6.12
CA ILE A 122 9.53 16.54 -5.47
C ILE A 122 9.48 16.61 -3.95
N THR A 123 10.03 17.68 -3.35
CA THR A 123 10.00 17.90 -1.90
C THR A 123 8.58 18.09 -1.42
N LYS A 124 7.78 18.80 -2.22
CA LYS A 124 6.34 18.99 -2.01
C LYS A 124 5.61 17.65 -1.91
N VAL A 125 5.75 16.78 -2.93
CA VAL A 125 5.13 15.45 -2.92
C VAL A 125 5.57 14.65 -1.70
N ILE A 126 6.87 14.57 -1.43
CA ILE A 126 7.42 13.79 -0.31
C ILE A 126 6.82 14.26 1.03
N ARG A 127 6.86 15.57 1.31
CA ARG A 127 6.36 16.12 2.58
C ARG A 127 4.87 15.87 2.77
N SER A 128 4.08 15.97 1.72
CA SER A 128 2.62 15.86 1.81
C SER A 128 2.12 14.42 1.96
N ILE A 129 2.78 13.44 1.33
CA ILE A 129 2.33 12.04 1.43
C ILE A 129 2.86 11.32 2.66
N MET A 130 3.97 11.80 3.25
CA MET A 130 4.66 11.10 4.33
C MET A 130 3.79 10.81 5.56
N PRO A 131 2.94 11.75 6.06
CA PRO A 131 2.08 11.48 7.21
C PRO A 131 1.16 10.26 7.02
N PHE A 132 0.60 10.09 5.82
CA PHE A 132 -0.27 8.97 5.48
C PHE A 132 0.50 7.65 5.47
N ILE A 133 1.66 7.64 4.80
CA ILE A 133 2.48 6.43 4.65
C ILE A 133 3.02 5.96 6.01
N LEU A 134 3.54 6.88 6.83
CA LEU A 134 4.14 6.53 8.13
C LEU A 134 3.09 6.08 9.14
N MET A 135 1.94 6.77 9.20
CA MET A 135 0.85 6.41 10.11
C MET A 135 0.31 5.00 9.85
N ALA A 136 0.25 4.56 8.59
CA ALA A 136 -0.23 3.23 8.24
C ALA A 136 0.82 2.13 8.42
N TYR A 137 2.12 2.48 8.48
CA TYR A 137 3.21 1.53 8.25
C TYR A 137 3.24 0.35 9.24
N ILE A 138 3.19 0.62 10.55
CA ILE A 138 3.27 -0.45 11.56
C ILE A 138 2.04 -1.35 11.49
N ARG A 139 0.85 -0.76 11.35
CA ARG A 139 -0.38 -1.52 11.13
C ARG A 139 -0.32 -2.41 9.89
N ARG A 140 0.26 -1.93 8.79
CA ARG A 140 0.46 -2.73 7.57
C ARG A 140 1.40 -3.92 7.81
N LEU A 141 2.50 -3.72 8.54
CA LEU A 141 3.41 -4.80 8.93
C LEU A 141 2.69 -5.86 9.78
N MET A 142 1.89 -5.43 10.77
CA MET A 142 1.13 -6.32 11.64
C MET A 142 0.04 -7.08 10.87
N ASN A 143 -0.72 -6.41 10.00
CA ASN A 143 -1.73 -7.05 9.15
C ASN A 143 -1.11 -8.09 8.21
N GLN A 144 0.03 -7.76 7.59
CA GLN A 144 0.72 -8.70 6.73
C GLN A 144 1.20 -9.92 7.53
N LEU A 145 1.77 -9.69 8.73
CA LEU A 145 2.19 -10.78 9.60
C LEU A 145 1.01 -11.65 10.03
N LEU A 146 -0.13 -11.05 10.40
CA LEU A 146 -1.35 -11.77 10.75
C LEU A 146 -1.84 -12.64 9.57
N SER A 147 -1.89 -12.06 8.37
CA SER A 147 -2.29 -12.78 7.15
C SER A 147 -1.38 -13.98 6.89
N ASP A 148 -0.06 -13.80 7.04
CA ASP A 148 0.90 -14.87 6.81
C ASP A 148 0.81 -15.98 7.86
N LEU A 149 0.59 -15.62 9.14
CA LEU A 149 0.35 -16.59 10.21
C LEU A 149 -0.96 -17.37 10.01
N LEU A 150 -2.04 -16.70 9.59
CA LEU A 150 -3.32 -17.35 9.30
C LEU A 150 -3.25 -18.27 8.08
N LYS A 151 -2.44 -17.92 7.07
CA LYS A 151 -2.17 -18.78 5.91
C LYS A 151 -1.30 -19.98 6.27
N TRP A 152 -0.32 -19.79 7.16
CA TRP A 152 0.52 -20.85 7.65
C TRP A 152 -0.28 -21.88 8.46
N ASP A 153 -0.98 -21.44 9.51
CA ASP A 153 -1.89 -22.29 10.28
C ASP A 153 -2.92 -21.44 11.03
N LYS A 154 -4.13 -21.39 10.46
CA LYS A 154 -5.26 -20.62 11.00
C LYS A 154 -5.65 -21.04 12.43
N TRP A 155 -5.67 -22.35 12.71
CA TRP A 155 -6.13 -22.87 14.00
C TRP A 155 -5.09 -22.64 15.09
N ARG A 156 -3.81 -22.96 14.81
CA ARG A 156 -2.71 -22.72 15.76
C ARG A 156 -2.53 -21.23 16.03
N THR A 157 -2.64 -20.38 15.01
CA THR A 157 -2.55 -18.93 15.17
C THR A 157 -3.65 -18.41 16.08
N ARG A 158 -4.91 -18.77 15.84
CA ARG A 158 -6.03 -18.34 16.69
C ARG A 158 -5.90 -18.84 18.13
N LYS A 159 -5.48 -20.10 18.31
CA LYS A 159 -5.25 -20.70 19.64
C LYS A 159 -4.12 -20.00 20.41
N LEU A 160 -3.07 -19.57 19.71
CA LEU A 160 -1.99 -18.80 20.33
C LEU A 160 -2.48 -17.41 20.72
N LEU A 161 -3.13 -16.69 19.80
CA LEU A 161 -3.64 -15.34 20.04
C LEU A 161 -4.71 -15.29 21.14
N SER A 162 -5.48 -16.36 21.36
CA SER A 162 -6.42 -16.43 22.47
C SER A 162 -5.77 -16.48 23.85
N LYS A 163 -4.47 -16.81 23.95
CA LYS A 163 -3.70 -16.81 25.21
C LYS A 163 -3.17 -15.42 25.59
N VAL A 164 -3.22 -14.44 24.68
CA VAL A 164 -2.73 -13.09 24.92
C VAL A 164 -3.60 -12.41 25.98
N PRO A 165 -3.01 -11.75 27.00
CA PRO A 165 -3.72 -11.17 28.14
C PRO A 165 -4.46 -9.86 27.78
N LEU A 166 -5.43 -9.97 26.88
CA LEU A 166 -6.34 -8.90 26.47
C LEU A 166 -7.79 -9.31 26.75
N ALA A 167 -8.59 -8.35 27.20
CA ALA A 167 -10.00 -8.54 27.49
C ALA A 167 -10.79 -9.10 26.27
N LYS A 168 -11.96 -9.67 26.55
CA LYS A 168 -12.90 -10.07 25.48
C LYS A 168 -13.35 -8.80 24.73
N GLY A 169 -13.44 -8.87 23.41
CA GLY A 169 -13.82 -7.74 22.53
C GLY A 169 -12.71 -7.25 21.60
N PHE A 170 -11.43 -7.47 21.94
CA PHE A 170 -10.30 -7.16 21.07
C PHE A 170 -10.13 -8.18 19.93
N GLY A 171 -9.83 -7.66 18.73
CA GLY A 171 -9.68 -8.44 17.50
C GLY A 171 -8.36 -9.21 17.41
N LEU A 172 -8.20 -9.98 16.34
CA LEU A 172 -6.96 -10.76 16.11
C LEU A 172 -5.74 -9.86 15.89
N LEU A 173 -5.92 -8.70 15.25
CA LEU A 173 -4.84 -7.73 15.05
C LEU A 173 -4.34 -7.18 16.37
N ASP A 174 -5.25 -6.75 17.26
CA ASP A 174 -4.90 -6.22 18.58
C ASP A 174 -4.13 -7.25 19.41
N ARG A 175 -4.60 -8.50 19.40
CA ARG A 175 -3.93 -9.63 20.06
C ARG A 175 -2.55 -9.89 19.48
N LEU A 176 -2.39 -9.79 18.16
CA LEU A 176 -1.07 -9.94 17.53
C LEU A 176 -0.15 -8.78 17.90
N THR A 177 -0.64 -7.54 17.92
CA THR A 177 0.13 -6.36 18.32
C THR A 177 0.70 -6.55 19.73
N VAL A 178 -0.13 -6.97 20.69
CA VAL A 178 0.33 -7.24 22.06
C VAL A 178 1.28 -8.45 22.12
N LEU A 179 0.97 -9.56 21.44
CA LEU A 179 1.87 -10.72 21.36
C LEU A 179 3.28 -10.32 20.90
N ILE A 180 3.37 -9.46 19.88
CA ILE A 180 4.63 -9.08 19.24
C ILE A 180 5.39 -8.02 20.03
N ALA A 181 4.71 -7.02 20.59
CA ALA A 181 5.36 -5.84 21.18
C ALA A 181 5.45 -5.86 22.71
N HIS A 182 4.57 -6.57 23.42
CA HIS A 182 4.50 -6.50 24.88
C HIS A 182 5.49 -7.47 25.56
N ALA A 183 6.27 -6.99 26.53
CA ALA A 183 7.31 -7.79 27.20
C ALA A 183 6.78 -9.12 27.78
N ALA A 184 5.67 -9.08 28.52
CA ALA A 184 5.07 -10.26 29.16
C ALA A 184 4.60 -11.38 28.20
N CYS A 185 4.61 -11.15 26.89
CA CYS A 185 4.30 -12.18 25.89
C CYS A 185 5.54 -12.95 25.40
N GLU A 186 6.69 -12.85 26.09
CA GLU A 186 7.94 -13.52 25.70
C GLU A 186 7.79 -15.04 25.56
N ASP A 187 7.16 -15.71 26.53
CA ASP A 187 6.91 -17.16 26.47
C ASP A 187 6.02 -17.54 25.29
N LEU A 188 5.00 -16.73 25.00
CA LEU A 188 4.11 -16.95 23.85
C LEU A 188 4.83 -16.73 22.51
N ARG A 189 5.76 -15.76 22.44
CA ARG A 189 6.63 -15.58 21.28
C ARG A 189 7.57 -16.76 21.09
N SER A 190 8.15 -17.28 22.17
CA SER A 190 8.98 -18.49 22.14
C SER A 190 8.18 -19.72 21.69
N GLU A 191 6.94 -19.90 22.16
CA GLU A 191 6.02 -20.94 21.67
C GLU A 191 5.75 -20.77 20.16
N LEU A 192 5.51 -19.53 19.69
CA LEU A 192 5.31 -19.24 18.27
C LEU A 192 6.55 -19.63 17.45
N TYR A 193 7.73 -19.20 17.87
CA TYR A 193 8.98 -19.49 17.15
C TYR A 193 9.24 -21.00 17.07
N GLY A 194 9.02 -21.73 18.17
CA GLY A 194 9.14 -23.19 18.18
C GLY A 194 8.16 -23.86 17.21
N ARG A 195 6.90 -23.41 17.18
CA ARG A 195 5.90 -23.97 16.27
C ARG A 195 6.14 -23.68 14.80
N LEU A 196 6.74 -22.54 14.49
CA LEU A 196 7.03 -22.15 13.10
C LEU A 196 8.05 -23.09 12.44
N GLY A 197 8.88 -23.82 13.20
CA GLY A 197 9.75 -24.87 12.67
C GLY A 197 10.47 -24.47 11.38
N ASP A 198 10.26 -25.22 10.31
CA ASP A 198 10.91 -25.04 9.00
C ASP A 198 10.46 -23.78 8.23
N PHE A 199 9.47 -23.04 8.71
CA PHE A 199 9.07 -21.74 8.16
C PHE A 199 10.04 -20.62 8.63
N VAL A 200 11.33 -20.78 8.31
CA VAL A 200 12.44 -19.92 8.76
C VAL A 200 12.18 -18.44 8.44
N LEU A 201 11.67 -18.13 7.24
CA LEU A 201 11.38 -16.75 6.84
C LEU A 201 10.25 -16.13 7.66
N LEU A 202 9.18 -16.87 7.95
CA LEU A 202 8.07 -16.37 8.77
C LEU A 202 8.52 -16.17 10.21
N ARG A 203 9.29 -17.11 10.76
CA ARG A 203 9.92 -17.01 12.09
C ARG A 203 10.83 -15.80 12.20
N TYR A 204 11.72 -15.60 11.23
CA TYR A 204 12.58 -14.43 11.18
C TYR A 204 11.76 -13.13 11.12
N ARG A 205 10.67 -13.10 10.34
CA ARG A 205 9.78 -11.92 10.28
C ARG A 205 9.08 -11.64 11.61
N CYS A 206 8.57 -12.66 12.31
CA CYS A 206 8.01 -12.49 13.66
C CYS A 206 9.06 -11.89 14.61
N PHE A 207 10.25 -12.49 14.66
CA PHE A 207 11.34 -12.06 15.52
C PHE A 207 11.78 -10.62 15.21
N ARG A 208 12.05 -10.31 13.94
CA ARG A 208 12.47 -8.98 13.52
C ARG A 208 11.43 -7.91 13.79
N LEU A 209 10.15 -8.23 13.64
CA LEU A 209 9.08 -7.29 13.94
C LEU A 209 9.03 -7.04 15.44
N ALA A 210 9.02 -8.10 16.27
CA ALA A 210 9.06 -7.98 17.73
C ALA A 210 10.23 -7.11 18.21
N GLU A 211 11.43 -7.36 17.69
CA GLU A 211 12.60 -6.54 17.99
C GLU A 211 12.41 -5.08 17.61
N SER A 212 11.83 -4.80 16.44
CA SER A 212 11.64 -3.44 15.93
C SER A 212 10.55 -2.66 16.66
N VAL A 213 9.68 -3.32 17.41
CA VAL A 213 8.58 -2.68 18.17
C VAL A 213 8.66 -2.93 19.67
N ALA A 214 9.81 -3.40 20.18
CA ALA A 214 9.98 -3.72 21.60
C ALA A 214 10.03 -2.49 22.52
N SER A 215 10.30 -1.30 21.97
CA SER A 215 10.33 -0.05 22.74
C SER A 215 10.02 1.17 21.86
N LYS A 216 9.66 2.29 22.50
CA LYS A 216 9.43 3.59 21.85
C LYS A 216 10.55 3.97 20.89
N SER A 217 11.80 3.90 21.35
CA SER A 217 12.97 4.27 20.55
C SER A 217 13.05 3.41 19.29
N ARG A 218 12.87 2.08 19.41
CA ARG A 218 12.93 1.19 18.25
C ARG A 218 11.79 1.41 17.26
N VAL A 219 10.63 1.81 17.75
CA VAL A 219 9.48 2.19 16.92
C VAL A 219 9.79 3.46 16.11
N PHE A 220 10.36 4.50 16.73
CA PHE A 220 10.79 5.69 16.00
C PHE A 220 11.91 5.37 15.01
N ASP A 221 12.90 4.55 15.39
CA ASP A 221 13.95 4.09 14.46
C ASP A 221 13.38 3.30 13.26
N LEU A 222 12.28 2.56 13.47
CA LEU A 222 11.57 1.86 12.41
C LEU A 222 10.86 2.83 11.46
N LEU A 223 10.20 3.86 12.00
CA LEU A 223 9.53 4.90 11.21
C LEU A 223 10.54 5.74 10.42
N ASP A 224 11.63 6.19 11.03
CA ASP A 224 12.65 7.02 10.38
C ASP A 224 13.34 6.28 9.21
N ARG A 225 13.65 4.99 9.41
CA ARG A 225 14.18 4.14 8.32
C ARG A 225 13.17 3.99 7.19
N HIS A 226 11.88 3.88 7.51
CA HIS A 226 10.83 3.80 6.49
C HIS A 226 10.70 5.12 5.73
N GLU A 227 10.64 6.26 6.44
CA GLU A 227 10.61 7.60 5.85
C GLU A 227 11.75 7.80 4.85
N LYS A 228 12.98 7.45 5.25
CA LYS A 228 14.17 7.55 4.39
C LYS A 228 14.03 6.68 3.14
N LYS A 229 13.53 5.45 3.29
CA LYS A 229 13.31 4.51 2.18
C LYS A 229 12.27 5.04 1.19
N VAL A 230 11.12 5.51 1.68
CA VAL A 230 10.03 6.08 0.88
C VAL A 230 10.55 7.32 0.14
N THR A 231 11.23 8.23 0.84
CA THR A 231 11.87 9.41 0.27
C THR A 231 12.79 9.06 -0.90
N TRP A 232 13.65 8.04 -0.74
CA TRP A 232 14.52 7.58 -1.83
C TRP A 232 13.78 6.94 -3.00
N GLN A 233 12.68 6.25 -2.74
CA GLN A 233 11.84 5.68 -3.80
C GLN A 233 11.11 6.76 -4.59
N ILE A 234 10.50 7.75 -3.94
CA ILE A 234 9.88 8.91 -4.63
C ILE A 234 10.93 9.69 -5.41
N ARG A 235 12.16 9.84 -4.88
CA ARG A 235 13.28 10.43 -5.62
C ARG A 235 13.71 9.65 -6.85
N ARG A 236 13.60 8.32 -6.82
CA ARG A 236 13.84 7.48 -8.01
C ARG A 236 12.69 7.58 -9.01
N LEU A 237 11.45 7.61 -8.54
CA LEU A 237 10.25 7.79 -9.36
C LEU A 237 10.34 9.11 -10.17
N TYR A 238 10.65 10.23 -9.51
CA TYR A 238 10.84 11.53 -10.16
C TYR A 238 11.95 11.53 -11.22
N ARG A 239 13.12 10.95 -10.88
CA ARG A 239 14.25 10.88 -11.82
C ARG A 239 13.93 10.00 -13.02
N ALA A 240 13.28 8.85 -12.81
CA ALA A 240 12.86 7.96 -13.87
C ALA A 240 11.83 8.63 -14.79
N ARG A 241 10.86 9.36 -14.21
CA ARG A 241 9.89 10.18 -14.97
C ARG A 241 10.61 11.17 -15.88
N ASN A 242 11.59 11.91 -15.34
CA ASN A 242 12.33 12.89 -16.13
C ASN A 242 13.16 12.21 -17.23
N LEU A 243 13.76 11.04 -16.96
CA LEU A 243 14.50 10.30 -17.97
C LEU A 243 13.61 9.83 -19.12
N ILE A 244 12.42 9.28 -18.80
CA ILE A 244 11.42 8.85 -19.79
C ILE A 244 10.99 10.05 -20.65
N VAL A 245 10.57 11.15 -20.02
CA VAL A 245 10.06 12.33 -20.72
C VAL A 245 11.11 13.02 -21.58
N HIS A 246 12.37 13.08 -21.13
CA HIS A 246 13.40 13.89 -21.81
C HIS A 246 14.36 13.09 -22.70
N THR A 247 14.53 11.79 -22.47
CA THR A 247 15.54 11.00 -23.19
C THR A 247 14.98 9.73 -23.83
N SER A 248 13.69 9.43 -23.65
CA SER A 248 13.07 8.16 -24.07
C SER A 248 13.82 6.92 -23.59
N LYS A 249 14.61 7.05 -22.51
CA LYS A 249 15.32 5.94 -21.88
C LYS A 249 14.59 5.51 -20.62
N SER A 250 14.29 4.23 -20.53
CA SER A 250 13.59 3.62 -19.39
C SER A 250 14.59 2.84 -18.54
N PRO A 251 14.68 3.10 -17.22
CA PRO A 251 15.50 2.28 -16.33
C PRO A 251 15.05 0.81 -16.31
N THR A 252 15.98 -0.13 -16.11
CA THR A 252 15.67 -1.57 -16.07
C THR A 252 14.77 -1.97 -14.90
N TYR A 253 14.70 -1.14 -13.86
CA TYR A 253 13.93 -1.37 -12.63
C TYR A 253 12.58 -0.63 -12.60
N LEU A 254 12.04 -0.26 -13.77
CA LEU A 254 10.85 0.57 -13.89
C LEU A 254 9.60 -0.05 -13.27
N GLU A 255 9.36 -1.35 -13.50
CA GLU A 255 8.21 -2.06 -12.91
C GLU A 255 8.21 -1.96 -11.38
N THR A 256 9.38 -2.05 -10.75
CA THR A 256 9.52 -1.90 -9.30
C THR A 256 9.17 -0.48 -8.87
N LEU A 257 9.52 0.54 -9.65
CA LEU A 257 9.11 1.92 -9.35
C LEU A 257 7.60 2.11 -9.52
N VAL A 258 6.99 1.54 -10.56
CA VAL A 258 5.54 1.57 -10.77
C VAL A 258 4.83 0.88 -9.61
N THR A 259 5.27 -0.32 -9.22
CA THR A 259 4.68 -1.08 -8.10
C THR A 259 4.72 -0.29 -6.79
N ASN A 260 5.88 0.30 -6.44
CA ASN A 260 6.00 1.10 -5.22
C ASN A 260 5.20 2.43 -5.34
N GLY A 261 5.25 3.09 -6.49
CA GLY A 261 4.53 4.35 -6.74
C GLY A 261 3.02 4.17 -6.65
N HIS A 262 2.51 3.04 -7.17
CA HIS A 262 1.12 2.64 -7.07
C HIS A 262 0.73 2.36 -5.60
N ASP A 263 1.53 1.59 -4.86
CA ASP A 263 1.29 1.36 -3.42
C ASP A 263 1.19 2.67 -2.61
N TYR A 264 2.06 3.64 -2.90
CA TYR A 264 2.02 4.95 -2.25
C TYR A 264 0.81 5.79 -2.66
N LEU A 265 0.46 5.80 -3.94
CA LEU A 265 -0.71 6.53 -4.43
C LEU A 265 -1.99 5.97 -3.80
N ASP A 266 -2.16 4.65 -3.80
CA ASP A 266 -3.34 3.98 -3.25
C ASP A 266 -3.52 4.28 -1.76
N GLN A 267 -2.45 4.21 -0.96
CA GLN A 267 -2.49 4.57 0.45
C GLN A 267 -3.02 6.00 0.67
N VAL A 268 -2.45 6.98 -0.04
CA VAL A 268 -2.83 8.38 0.13
C VAL A 268 -4.25 8.62 -0.38
N VAL A 269 -4.62 8.06 -1.54
CA VAL A 269 -5.96 8.21 -2.11
C VAL A 269 -7.02 7.60 -1.20
N PHE A 270 -6.79 6.40 -0.67
CA PHE A 270 -7.74 5.76 0.25
C PHE A 270 -7.87 6.53 1.56
N ASP A 271 -6.78 7.08 2.10
CA ASP A 271 -6.85 7.92 3.29
C ASP A 271 -7.58 9.24 3.03
N VAL A 272 -7.35 9.89 1.88
CA VAL A 272 -8.11 11.08 1.47
C VAL A 272 -9.61 10.75 1.35
N ILE A 273 -9.96 9.65 0.67
CA ILE A 273 -11.34 9.17 0.55
C ILE A 273 -11.97 9.00 1.93
N ARG A 274 -11.25 8.37 2.85
CA ARG A 274 -11.71 8.06 4.20
C ARG A 274 -11.91 9.32 5.04
N VAL A 275 -11.04 10.31 4.93
CA VAL A 275 -11.19 11.59 5.63
C VAL A 275 -12.35 12.42 5.04
N CYS A 276 -12.53 12.40 3.72
CA CYS A 276 -13.64 13.08 3.04
C CYS A 276 -14.99 12.36 3.22
N SER A 277 -15.00 11.04 3.36
CA SER A 277 -16.26 10.27 3.46
C SER A 277 -16.63 9.91 4.90
N GLY A 278 -15.69 10.05 5.82
CA GLY A 278 -15.84 9.68 7.22
C GLY A 278 -16.42 10.80 8.09
N LYS A 279 -16.20 10.67 9.40
CA LYS A 279 -16.73 11.60 10.42
C LYS A 279 -16.31 13.06 10.21
N TYR A 280 -15.09 13.27 9.68
CA TYR A 280 -14.51 14.60 9.52
C TYR A 280 -15.08 15.37 8.34
N LYS A 281 -15.61 14.69 7.31
CA LYS A 281 -16.19 15.28 6.10
C LYS A 281 -15.34 16.43 5.54
N ALA A 282 -14.05 16.18 5.33
CA ALA A 282 -13.17 17.17 4.71
C ALA A 282 -13.74 17.60 3.35
N ARG A 283 -13.85 18.92 3.16
CA ARG A 283 -14.52 19.51 2.00
C ARG A 283 -13.55 19.85 0.88
N THR A 284 -12.26 19.93 1.19
CA THR A 284 -11.21 20.23 0.22
C THR A 284 -10.07 19.21 0.35
N ILE A 285 -9.27 19.07 -0.71
CA ILE A 285 -8.07 18.22 -0.67
C ILE A 285 -7.07 18.76 0.36
N GLU A 286 -6.89 20.08 0.44
CA GLU A 286 -6.06 20.76 1.42
C GLU A 286 -6.44 20.34 2.85
N GLN A 287 -7.73 20.39 3.20
CA GLN A 287 -8.23 19.96 4.51
C GLN A 287 -7.94 18.49 4.79
N ALA A 288 -8.06 17.61 3.79
CA ALA A 288 -7.75 16.19 3.96
C ALA A 288 -6.25 15.98 4.30
N PHE A 289 -5.35 16.73 3.66
CA PHE A 289 -3.91 16.69 3.93
C PHE A 289 -3.52 17.31 5.28
N GLU A 290 -4.16 18.40 5.67
CA GLU A 290 -3.99 19.01 7.00
C GLU A 290 -4.43 18.03 8.11
N LEU A 291 -5.59 17.41 7.95
CA LEU A 291 -6.08 16.38 8.86
C LEU A 291 -5.14 15.17 8.91
N GLY A 292 -4.68 14.67 7.75
CA GLY A 292 -3.68 13.59 7.69
C GLY A 292 -2.42 13.91 8.49
N SER A 293 -1.94 15.15 8.41
CA SER A 293 -0.78 15.63 9.17
C SER A 293 -1.07 15.69 10.68
N ALA A 294 -2.23 16.21 11.08
CA ALA A 294 -2.66 16.25 12.48
C ALA A 294 -2.85 14.85 13.08
N PHE A 295 -3.36 13.90 12.30
CA PHE A 295 -3.52 12.51 12.70
C PHE A 295 -2.18 11.81 12.89
N TYR A 296 -1.22 12.04 12.01
CA TYR A 296 0.13 11.51 12.18
C TYR A 296 0.82 12.09 13.43
N GLN A 297 0.70 13.41 13.67
CA GLN A 297 1.22 14.02 14.89
C GLN A 297 0.60 13.41 16.15
N ARG A 298 -0.73 13.23 16.18
CA ARG A 298 -1.42 12.55 17.27
C ARG A 298 -0.94 11.11 17.44
N TYR A 299 -0.74 10.37 16.35
CA TYR A 299 -0.21 9.01 16.37
C TYR A 299 1.18 8.98 17.01
N THR A 300 2.11 9.82 16.55
CA THR A 300 3.46 9.88 17.14
C THR A 300 3.45 10.32 18.60
N SER A 301 2.57 11.23 19.00
CA SER A 301 2.40 11.62 20.40
C SER A 301 1.85 10.48 21.26
N SER A 302 0.93 9.67 20.74
CA SER A 302 0.43 8.50 21.48
C SER A 302 1.53 7.47 21.74
N ILE A 303 2.43 7.25 20.77
CA ILE A 303 3.58 6.34 20.93
C ILE A 303 4.59 6.93 21.92
N SER A 304 4.86 8.23 21.88
CA SER A 304 5.82 8.86 22.79
C SER A 304 5.36 8.77 24.26
N THR A 305 4.05 8.85 24.51
CA THR A 305 3.49 8.74 25.86
C THR A 305 3.22 7.30 26.32
N ALA A 306 2.97 6.36 25.40
CA ALA A 306 2.57 4.96 25.71
C ALA A 306 3.50 4.22 26.70
N ASP A 307 3.00 3.57 27.74
CA ASP A 307 3.78 2.61 28.50
C ASP A 307 3.85 1.26 27.76
N PHE A 308 5.05 0.84 27.35
CA PHE A 308 5.23 -0.44 26.63
C PHE A 308 5.08 -1.67 27.54
N ASN A 309 4.95 -1.46 28.85
CA ASN A 309 4.57 -2.48 29.82
C ASN A 309 3.05 -2.57 30.04
N ASP A 310 2.26 -1.68 29.43
CA ASP A 310 0.80 -1.76 29.42
C ASP A 310 0.33 -2.28 28.05
N ALA A 311 -0.41 -3.40 28.08
CA ALA A 311 -0.92 -4.05 26.89
C ALA A 311 -1.87 -3.16 26.06
N ASN A 312 -2.62 -2.25 26.68
CA ASN A 312 -3.51 -1.32 25.98
C ASN A 312 -2.71 -0.20 25.31
N ASP A 313 -1.68 0.32 25.96
CA ASP A 313 -0.85 1.39 25.42
C ASP A 313 -0.07 0.91 24.18
N VAL A 314 0.37 -0.35 24.17
CA VAL A 314 0.99 -1.00 23.01
C VAL A 314 0.04 -1.07 21.79
N LEU A 315 -1.28 -1.04 21.98
CA LEU A 315 -2.24 -1.00 20.86
C LEU A 315 -2.18 0.32 20.08
N SER A 316 -1.62 1.38 20.65
CA SER A 316 -1.38 2.65 19.95
C SER A 316 -0.55 2.47 18.68
N LEU A 317 0.33 1.45 18.63
CA LEU A 317 1.15 1.12 17.45
C LEU A 317 0.33 0.84 16.19
N THR A 318 -0.88 0.29 16.35
CA THR A 318 -1.79 -0.09 15.26
C THR A 318 -3.10 0.69 15.24
N GLY A 319 -3.35 1.50 16.28
CA GLY A 319 -4.53 2.33 16.40
C GLY A 319 -4.54 3.43 15.33
N LEU A 320 -5.43 3.32 14.35
CA LEU A 320 -5.72 4.48 13.49
C LEU A 320 -6.57 5.47 14.31
N PRO A 321 -6.30 6.79 14.21
CA PRO A 321 -7.08 7.76 14.96
C PRO A 321 -8.57 7.65 14.63
N LEU A 322 -9.40 7.87 15.66
CA LEU A 322 -10.86 7.85 15.61
C LEU A 322 -11.37 8.69 14.44
N GLY A 323 -11.79 8.03 13.36
CA GLY A 323 -12.31 8.63 12.13
C GLY A 323 -11.71 8.07 10.85
N PHE A 324 -10.71 7.19 10.96
CA PHE A 324 -10.25 6.35 9.85
C PHE A 324 -11.10 5.10 9.62
N VAL A 325 -11.92 4.69 10.59
CA VAL A 325 -12.70 3.45 10.48
C VAL A 325 -14.09 3.78 9.96
N THR A 326 -14.39 3.39 8.72
CA THR A 326 -15.78 3.38 8.22
C THR A 326 -16.54 2.20 8.84
N GLU A 327 -17.87 2.29 8.96
CA GLU A 327 -18.69 1.13 9.38
C GLU A 327 -18.44 -0.09 8.49
N VAL A 328 -18.18 0.14 7.20
CA VAL A 328 -17.80 -0.89 6.23
C VAL A 328 -16.46 -1.54 6.59
N GLU A 329 -15.46 -0.81 7.10
CA GLU A 329 -14.21 -1.43 7.56
C GLU A 329 -14.39 -2.31 8.81
N LYS A 330 -15.35 -1.99 9.69
CA LYS A 330 -15.72 -2.88 10.80
C LYS A 330 -16.37 -4.17 10.31
N GLU A 331 -17.22 -4.08 9.30
CA GLU A 331 -17.85 -5.26 8.68
C GLU A 331 -16.88 -6.13 7.88
N LEU A 332 -15.81 -5.54 7.33
CA LEU A 332 -14.84 -6.23 6.48
C LEU A 332 -13.66 -6.86 7.24
N GLN A 333 -13.55 -6.65 8.56
CA GLN A 333 -12.48 -7.17 9.42
C GLN A 333 -12.67 -8.62 9.93
N LEU A 334 -13.55 -9.41 9.29
CA LEU A 334 -13.72 -10.84 9.56
C LEU A 334 -13.13 -11.74 8.47
#